data_AF-A0A8T3CVP7-F1
#
_entry.id   AF-A0A8T3CVP7-F1
#
_cell.length_a   1.000
_cell.length_b   1.000
_cell.length_c   1.000
_cell.angle_alpha   90.00
_cell.angle_beta   90.00
_cell.angle_gamma   90.00
#
_symmetry.space_group_name_H-M   'P 1'
#
loop_
_entity.id
_entity.type
_entity.pdbx_description
1 polymer ?
#
loop_
_entity_poly.entity_id
_entity_poly.type
_entity_poly.pdbx_seq_one_letter_code
_entity_poly.pdbx_strand_id
1 'polypeptide(L)'
;MRIEFKSDNTVSKKGFKAHFFSDKDECSKDNGGCQHECINTIGSYVCQCRNGFVLHENKHDCKEAECEHKIHSSSGTISSPNWPDKYPSRKECTWDITATPGHRVKISFNEFEIEQHQECAYDHLEAFDGDSDKSAILGRLCGSKVPDPLVSTGNKMYLRFISDASVQRKGFQATHSTECGGRLKAETKQKNLYSHSQFGDNNYPGHTDCEWLITAEKGYGIELTFTTFEVEEEADCGYDYIELFNGYDSSAQRMGRFCGSGVTREEIYSAGDTLLLHFHSDDTISKKGFHIRYTSTKFQEALHNTK
;
A
#
# COMPACT_ATOMS: atom_id res chain seq x y z
N MET A 1 0.20 -45.30 -18.65
CA MET A 1 -1.04 -45.53 -17.88
C MET A 1 -1.64 -46.87 -18.32
N ARG A 2 -2.08 -47.73 -17.40
CA ARG A 2 -2.69 -49.04 -17.68
C ARG A 2 -4.16 -49.00 -17.28
N ILE A 3 -5.07 -49.19 -18.24
CA ILE A 3 -6.52 -49.27 -17.99
C ILE A 3 -6.91 -50.73 -18.03
N GLU A 4 -7.53 -51.23 -16.96
CA GLU A 4 -8.07 -52.58 -16.88
C GLU A 4 -9.57 -52.52 -16.66
N PHE A 5 -10.32 -53.23 -17.50
CA PHE A 5 -11.76 -53.41 -17.34
C PHE A 5 -12.04 -54.83 -16.87
N LYS A 6 -12.82 -54.96 -15.80
CA LYS A 6 -13.27 -56.23 -15.26
C LYS A 6 -14.80 -56.30 -15.36
N SER A 7 -15.30 -57.34 -16.00
CA SER A 7 -16.73 -57.65 -16.11
C SER A 7 -17.06 -58.89 -15.28
N ASP A 8 -18.26 -58.92 -14.71
CA ASP A 8 -18.82 -60.03 -13.95
C ASP A 8 -19.60 -61.03 -14.83
N ASN A 9 -19.61 -60.82 -16.16
CA ASN A 9 -20.23 -61.70 -17.17
C ASN A 9 -21.75 -61.91 -17.04
N THR A 10 -22.46 -61.09 -16.26
CA THR A 10 -23.91 -61.31 -16.01
C THR A 10 -24.82 -60.70 -17.08
N VAL A 11 -24.40 -59.60 -17.74
CA VAL A 11 -25.15 -58.91 -18.81
C VAL A 11 -24.20 -58.34 -19.86
N SER A 12 -24.53 -58.48 -21.15
CA SER A 12 -23.73 -57.93 -22.25
C SER A 12 -24.37 -56.68 -22.86
N LYS A 13 -23.64 -55.56 -22.85
CA LYS A 13 -24.03 -54.27 -23.47
C LYS A 13 -22.83 -53.71 -24.25
N LYS A 14 -23.04 -52.63 -25.01
CA LYS A 14 -21.92 -51.91 -25.64
C LYS A 14 -20.91 -51.50 -24.57
N GLY A 15 -19.64 -51.89 -24.76
CA GLY A 15 -18.55 -51.61 -23.83
C GLY A 15 -18.06 -50.15 -23.85
N PHE A 16 -16.89 -49.89 -23.28
CA PHE A 16 -16.24 -48.58 -23.31
C PHE A 16 -15.26 -48.47 -24.49
N LYS A 17 -15.05 -47.25 -24.99
CA LYS A 17 -14.01 -46.92 -25.95
C LYS A 17 -13.02 -45.97 -25.27
N ALA A 18 -11.81 -46.44 -25.03
CA ALA A 18 -10.72 -45.57 -24.57
C ALA A 18 -10.09 -44.89 -25.79
N HIS A 19 -10.06 -43.55 -25.78
CA HIS A 19 -9.29 -42.77 -26.74
C HIS A 19 -7.99 -42.34 -26.08
N PHE A 20 -6.88 -42.89 -26.56
CA PHE A 20 -5.55 -42.46 -26.16
C PHE A 20 -5.15 -41.28 -27.04
N PHE A 21 -4.93 -40.13 -26.41
CA PHE A 21 -4.27 -39.00 -27.04
C PHE A 21 -2.88 -38.88 -26.41
N SER A 22 -1.86 -39.00 -27.24
CA SER A 22 -0.52 -38.55 -26.87
C SER A 22 -0.49 -37.05 -27.12
N ASP A 23 -0.16 -36.30 -26.08
CA ASP A 23 0.13 -34.89 -26.23
C ASP A 23 1.29 -34.69 -27.21
N LYS A 24 1.18 -33.69 -28.08
CA LYS A 24 2.23 -33.35 -29.02
C LYS A 24 2.97 -32.17 -28.43
N ASP A 25 4.27 -32.32 -28.20
CA ASP A 25 5.09 -31.20 -27.76
C ASP A 25 5.31 -30.23 -28.92
N GLU A 26 4.52 -29.16 -28.97
CA GLU A 26 4.69 -28.10 -29.96
C GLU A 26 5.94 -27.24 -29.73
N CYS A 27 6.44 -27.17 -28.49
CA CYS A 27 7.64 -26.41 -28.14
C CYS A 27 8.93 -27.07 -28.66
N SER A 28 8.92 -28.40 -28.83
CA SER A 28 10.04 -29.15 -29.40
C SER A 28 10.43 -28.73 -30.83
N LYS A 29 9.57 -27.99 -31.55
CA LYS A 29 9.85 -27.49 -32.90
C LYS A 29 9.81 -25.96 -32.92
N ASP A 30 10.94 -25.35 -33.28
CA ASP A 30 11.08 -23.89 -33.42
C ASP A 30 10.59 -23.10 -32.19
N ASN A 31 10.73 -23.69 -30.98
CA ASN A 31 10.25 -23.10 -29.73
C ASN A 31 8.74 -22.76 -29.77
N GLY A 32 7.92 -23.52 -30.50
CA GLY A 32 6.51 -23.21 -30.72
C GLY A 32 6.28 -21.86 -31.42
N GLY A 33 7.29 -21.26 -32.04
CA GLY A 33 7.24 -19.88 -32.57
C GLY A 33 7.25 -18.80 -31.49
N CYS A 34 7.57 -19.12 -30.24
CA CYS A 34 7.67 -18.16 -29.15
C CYS A 34 8.98 -17.36 -29.24
N GLN A 35 8.92 -16.03 -29.05
CA GLN A 35 10.11 -15.18 -29.00
C GLN A 35 11.02 -15.52 -27.80
N HIS A 36 10.43 -15.84 -26.65
CA HIS A 36 11.16 -16.16 -25.43
C HIS A 36 11.05 -17.64 -25.07
N GLU A 37 10.14 -18.01 -24.16
CA GLU A 37 10.02 -19.36 -23.65
C GLU A 37 8.71 -20.00 -24.12
N CYS A 38 8.77 -21.26 -24.51
CA CYS A 38 7.58 -22.04 -24.86
C CYS A 38 7.32 -23.08 -23.77
N ILE A 39 6.10 -23.10 -23.25
CA ILE A 39 5.65 -24.06 -22.25
C ILE A 39 4.63 -24.97 -22.89
N ASN A 40 5.00 -26.23 -23.04
CA ASN A 40 4.09 -27.26 -23.56
C ASN A 40 3.03 -27.60 -22.52
N THR A 41 1.77 -27.65 -22.94
CA THR A 41 0.60 -27.94 -22.10
C THR A 41 -0.17 -29.11 -22.71
N ILE A 42 -1.03 -29.76 -21.93
CA ILE A 42 -1.78 -30.90 -22.47
C ILE A 42 -2.77 -30.40 -23.53
N GLY A 43 -2.52 -30.75 -24.80
CA GLY A 43 -3.31 -30.42 -25.98
C GLY A 43 -2.93 -29.09 -26.65
N SER A 44 -1.90 -28.36 -26.18
CA SER A 44 -1.46 -27.08 -26.76
C SER A 44 -0.12 -26.61 -26.17
N TYR A 45 0.25 -25.35 -26.41
CA TYR A 45 1.39 -24.70 -25.76
C TYR A 45 1.09 -23.22 -25.52
N VAL A 46 1.86 -22.60 -24.64
CA VAL A 46 1.79 -21.15 -24.37
C VAL A 46 3.19 -20.55 -24.41
N CYS A 47 3.31 -19.37 -24.98
CA CYS A 47 4.54 -18.59 -24.90
C CYS A 47 4.58 -17.78 -23.60
N GLN A 48 5.71 -17.81 -22.92
CA GLN A 48 5.99 -17.00 -21.74
C GLN A 48 7.16 -16.06 -22.02
N CYS A 49 7.01 -14.82 -21.53
CA CYS A 49 8.06 -13.83 -21.62
C CYS A 49 8.96 -13.88 -20.39
N ARG A 50 10.26 -13.65 -20.61
CA ARG A 50 11.24 -13.43 -19.53
C ARG A 50 10.85 -12.19 -18.72
N ASN A 51 11.36 -12.09 -17.50
CA ASN A 51 11.12 -10.95 -16.63
C ASN A 51 11.43 -9.62 -17.36
N GLY A 52 10.59 -8.61 -17.13
CA GLY A 52 10.67 -7.30 -17.80
C GLY A 52 9.95 -7.21 -19.15
N PHE A 53 9.33 -8.30 -19.61
CA PHE A 53 8.56 -8.32 -20.84
C PHE A 53 7.16 -8.88 -20.60
N VAL A 54 6.19 -8.37 -21.35
CA VAL A 54 4.81 -8.86 -21.39
C VAL A 54 4.51 -9.45 -22.75
N LEU A 55 3.67 -10.49 -22.76
CA LEU A 55 3.28 -11.17 -23.99
C LEU A 55 2.52 -10.20 -24.90
N HIS A 56 2.97 -10.10 -26.14
CA HIS A 56 2.34 -9.32 -27.19
C HIS A 56 0.99 -9.93 -27.58
N GLU A 57 0.14 -9.15 -28.25
CA GLU A 57 -1.22 -9.57 -28.61
C GLU A 57 -1.25 -10.79 -29.55
N ASN A 58 -0.18 -11.00 -30.32
CA ASN A 58 -0.04 -12.19 -31.16
C ASN A 58 0.28 -13.47 -30.37
N LYS A 59 0.44 -13.41 -29.04
CA LYS A 59 0.75 -14.52 -28.13
C LYS A 59 2.07 -15.23 -28.38
N HIS A 60 2.95 -14.66 -29.22
CA HIS A 60 4.24 -15.23 -29.58
C HIS A 60 5.39 -14.29 -29.22
N ASP A 61 5.22 -13.00 -29.50
CA ASP A 61 6.23 -11.99 -29.24
C ASP A 61 6.12 -11.44 -27.81
N CYS A 62 7.20 -10.82 -27.36
CA CYS A 62 7.35 -10.23 -26.05
C CYS A 62 7.73 -8.76 -26.21
N LYS A 63 6.87 -7.86 -25.70
CA LYS A 63 7.15 -6.42 -25.65
C LYS A 63 7.66 -6.05 -24.27
N GLU A 64 8.47 -5.00 -24.17
CA GLU A 64 8.91 -4.51 -22.87
C GLU A 64 7.71 -4.13 -22.02
N ALA A 65 7.73 -4.53 -20.75
CA ALA A 65 6.69 -4.14 -19.80
C ALA A 65 6.77 -2.63 -19.58
N GLU A 66 5.61 -1.96 -19.60
CA GLU A 66 5.51 -0.60 -19.09
C GLU A 66 5.88 -0.62 -17.60
N CYS A 67 6.66 0.37 -17.18
CA CYS A 67 7.24 0.43 -15.84
C CYS A 67 6.64 1.56 -15.00
N GLU A 68 5.35 1.80 -15.18
CA GLU A 68 4.58 2.77 -14.41
C GLU A 68 3.56 2.02 -13.56
N HIS A 69 3.67 2.14 -12.25
CA HIS A 69 2.85 1.38 -11.31
C HIS A 69 2.03 2.33 -10.44
N LYS A 70 0.72 2.08 -10.37
CA LYS A 70 -0.19 2.77 -9.43
C LYS A 70 -0.61 1.80 -8.35
N ILE A 71 -0.29 2.11 -7.12
CA ILE A 71 -0.47 1.22 -5.97
C ILE A 71 -1.44 1.86 -4.98
N HIS A 72 -2.53 1.15 -4.73
CA HIS A 72 -3.57 1.53 -3.77
C HIS A 72 -3.78 0.48 -2.67
N SER A 73 -3.03 -0.64 -2.71
CA SER A 73 -3.10 -1.66 -1.67
C SER A 73 -2.41 -1.19 -0.39
N SER A 74 -2.95 -1.57 0.77
CA SER A 74 -2.38 -1.20 2.08
C SER A 74 -1.01 -1.81 2.35
N SER A 75 -0.65 -2.87 1.64
CA SER A 75 0.68 -3.45 1.65
C SER A 75 0.96 -4.22 0.37
N GLY A 76 2.23 -4.56 0.14
CA GLY A 76 2.66 -5.38 -0.98
C GLY A 76 4.17 -5.36 -1.16
N THR A 77 4.62 -5.92 -2.28
CA THR A 77 6.03 -5.96 -2.66
C THR A 77 6.22 -5.19 -3.95
N ILE A 78 7.29 -4.39 -4.01
CA ILE A 78 7.78 -3.71 -5.19
C ILE A 78 9.20 -4.17 -5.46
N SER A 79 9.59 -4.21 -6.73
CA SER A 79 10.94 -4.59 -7.10
C SER A 79 11.38 -3.86 -8.35
N SER A 80 12.69 -3.73 -8.52
CA SER A 80 13.25 -3.29 -9.79
C SER A 80 12.81 -4.22 -10.93
N PRO A 81 12.81 -3.74 -12.18
CA PRO A 81 12.55 -4.59 -13.32
C PRO A 81 13.52 -5.76 -13.34
N ASN A 82 13.04 -6.90 -13.82
CA ASN A 82 13.80 -8.16 -13.94
C ASN A 82 14.20 -8.83 -12.63
N TRP A 83 13.88 -8.27 -11.46
CA TRP A 83 14.21 -8.88 -10.17
C TRP A 83 13.78 -10.37 -10.13
N PRO A 84 14.66 -11.31 -9.68
CA PRO A 84 15.96 -11.10 -9.04
C PRO A 84 17.18 -11.01 -10.00
N ASP A 85 16.94 -11.05 -11.31
CA ASP A 85 17.98 -10.83 -12.31
C ASP A 85 18.34 -9.34 -12.42
N LYS A 86 19.38 -9.05 -13.20
CA LYS A 86 19.84 -7.67 -13.37
C LYS A 86 18.77 -6.80 -14.04
N TYR A 87 18.57 -5.60 -13.51
CA TYR A 87 17.69 -4.62 -14.14
C TYR A 87 18.22 -4.24 -15.54
N PRO A 88 17.37 -3.81 -16.49
CA PRO A 88 17.82 -3.37 -17.80
C PRO A 88 18.50 -1.99 -17.75
N SER A 89 19.39 -1.72 -18.71
CA SER A 89 19.98 -0.40 -18.95
C SER A 89 18.95 0.60 -19.49
N ARG A 90 19.14 1.90 -19.26
CA ARG A 90 18.33 3.00 -19.81
C ARG A 90 16.84 2.86 -19.49
N LYS A 91 16.53 2.46 -18.26
CA LYS A 91 15.16 2.32 -17.79
C LYS A 91 14.80 3.40 -16.80
N GLU A 92 13.56 3.82 -16.89
CA GLU A 92 12.90 4.66 -15.91
C GLU A 92 11.63 3.93 -15.47
N CYS A 93 11.49 3.76 -14.16
CA CYS A 93 10.39 3.03 -13.55
C CYS A 93 9.84 3.82 -12.39
N THR A 94 8.52 3.86 -12.28
CA THR A 94 7.82 4.73 -11.33
C THR A 94 6.77 3.97 -10.55
N TRP A 95 6.65 4.30 -9.28
CA TRP A 95 5.59 3.79 -8.40
C TRP A 95 4.90 4.96 -7.72
N ASP A 96 3.64 5.20 -8.08
CA ASP A 96 2.73 6.13 -7.41
C ASP A 96 1.96 5.34 -6.33
N ILE A 97 2.37 5.50 -5.08
CA ILE A 97 1.83 4.77 -3.94
C ILE A 97 0.92 5.71 -3.16
N THR A 98 -0.35 5.38 -3.10
CA THR A 98 -1.36 6.13 -2.35
C THR A 98 -1.93 5.25 -1.23
N ALA A 99 -1.65 5.64 0.01
CA ALA A 99 -2.24 5.07 1.22
C ALA A 99 -3.59 5.70 1.55
N THR A 100 -4.32 5.03 2.45
CA THR A 100 -5.58 5.51 3.01
C THR A 100 -5.41 6.89 3.64
N PRO A 101 -6.34 7.85 3.43
CA PRO A 101 -6.23 9.19 4.00
C PRO A 101 -5.95 9.18 5.50
N GLY A 102 -5.06 10.09 5.93
CA GLY A 102 -4.62 10.17 7.32
C GLY A 102 -3.45 9.25 7.67
N HIS A 103 -3.09 8.29 6.81
CA HIS A 103 -1.97 7.39 7.04
C HIS A 103 -0.74 7.81 6.25
N ARG A 104 0.37 7.11 6.45
CA ARG A 104 1.65 7.30 5.78
C ARG A 104 2.04 6.05 5.00
N VAL A 105 2.84 6.25 3.96
CA VAL A 105 3.46 5.17 3.19
C VAL A 105 4.83 4.88 3.80
N LYS A 106 5.13 3.61 4.03
CA LYS A 106 6.44 3.14 4.42
C LYS A 106 6.99 2.17 3.39
N ILE A 107 8.27 2.33 3.07
CA ILE A 107 9.04 1.43 2.21
C ILE A 107 10.14 0.80 3.04
N SER A 108 10.16 -0.53 3.11
CA SER A 108 11.18 -1.30 3.79
C SER A 108 11.91 -2.17 2.78
N PHE A 109 13.23 -2.00 2.67
CA PHE A 109 14.05 -2.73 1.70
C PHE A 109 14.44 -4.11 2.25
N ASN A 110 14.18 -5.15 1.47
CA ASN A 110 14.59 -6.51 1.78
C ASN A 110 15.98 -6.79 1.17
N GLU A 111 16.16 -6.35 -0.07
CA GLU A 111 17.38 -6.51 -0.86
C GLU A 111 17.65 -5.23 -1.64
N PHE A 112 18.92 -4.85 -1.76
CA PHE A 112 19.32 -3.61 -2.42
C PHE A 112 20.73 -3.70 -2.99
N GLU A 113 20.84 -3.68 -4.32
CA GLU A 113 22.08 -3.67 -5.08
C GLU A 113 21.88 -2.86 -6.37
N ILE A 114 22.16 -1.56 -6.31
CA ILE A 114 22.18 -0.63 -7.44
C ILE A 114 23.63 -0.19 -7.68
N GLU A 115 23.99 0.22 -8.90
CA GLU A 115 25.35 0.71 -9.19
C GLU A 115 25.84 1.72 -8.14
N GLN A 116 27.06 1.51 -7.64
CA GLN A 116 27.62 2.36 -6.61
C GLN A 116 28.26 3.61 -7.22
N HIS A 117 27.84 4.78 -6.74
CA HIS A 117 28.47 6.05 -7.07
C HIS A 117 28.37 7.01 -5.87
N GLN A 118 29.34 7.91 -5.70
CA GLN A 118 29.41 8.81 -4.54
C GLN A 118 28.12 9.65 -4.36
N GLU A 119 27.61 10.21 -5.46
CA GLU A 119 26.40 11.04 -5.49
C GLU A 119 25.19 10.32 -6.14
N CYS A 120 25.28 9.00 -6.35
CA CYS A 120 24.28 8.22 -7.08
C CYS A 120 23.89 8.83 -8.44
N ALA A 121 24.90 9.27 -9.21
CA ALA A 121 24.69 10.03 -10.45
C ALA A 121 24.33 9.16 -11.66
N TYR A 122 24.66 7.87 -11.60
CA TYR A 122 24.33 6.88 -12.61
C TYR A 122 22.99 6.22 -12.23
N ASP A 123 23.00 4.94 -11.87
CA ASP A 123 21.79 4.25 -11.43
C ASP A 123 21.38 4.65 -10.01
N HIS A 124 20.09 4.89 -9.79
CA HIS A 124 19.57 5.27 -8.48
C HIS A 124 18.08 5.04 -8.34
N LEU A 125 17.65 4.88 -7.09
CA LEU A 125 16.25 4.95 -6.66
C LEU A 125 16.03 6.25 -5.89
N GLU A 126 15.11 7.08 -6.35
CA GLU A 126 14.62 8.25 -5.63
C GLU A 126 13.28 7.97 -4.99
N ALA A 127 13.10 8.46 -3.77
CA ALA A 127 11.83 8.49 -3.07
C ALA A 127 11.43 9.93 -2.78
N PHE A 128 10.19 10.27 -3.09
CA PHE A 128 9.63 11.60 -2.94
C PHE A 128 8.42 11.57 -1.99
N ASP A 129 8.38 12.52 -1.06
CA ASP A 129 7.35 12.70 -0.05
C ASP A 129 6.12 13.41 -0.64
N GLY A 130 5.41 12.72 -1.53
CA GLY A 130 4.24 13.26 -2.20
C GLY A 130 3.83 12.44 -3.41
N ASP A 131 3.23 13.11 -4.40
CA ASP A 131 2.57 12.47 -5.54
C ASP A 131 3.36 12.55 -6.85
N SER A 132 4.54 13.18 -6.83
CA SER A 132 5.37 13.39 -8.01
C SER A 132 6.82 13.70 -7.65
N ASP A 133 7.67 13.72 -8.68
CA ASP A 133 9.08 14.11 -8.64
C ASP A 133 9.34 15.57 -8.28
N LYS A 134 8.29 16.38 -8.14
CA LYS A 134 8.34 17.77 -7.65
C LYS A 134 8.23 17.87 -6.13
N SER A 135 7.91 16.77 -5.46
CA SER A 135 7.75 16.73 -4.00
C SER A 135 9.12 16.71 -3.30
N ALA A 136 9.14 16.89 -1.98
CA ALA A 136 10.38 16.83 -1.22
C ALA A 136 11.04 15.44 -1.35
N ILE A 137 12.36 15.39 -1.55
CA ILE A 137 13.08 14.12 -1.67
C ILE A 137 13.29 13.53 -0.26
N LEU A 138 12.84 12.30 -0.05
CA LEU A 138 13.10 11.50 1.15
C LEU A 138 14.48 10.85 1.09
N GLY A 139 14.92 10.44 -0.10
CA GLY A 139 16.23 9.85 -0.30
C GLY A 139 16.53 9.58 -1.77
N ARG A 140 17.83 9.62 -2.09
CA ARG A 140 18.41 9.14 -3.34
C ARG A 140 19.39 8.03 -3.02
N LEU A 141 19.11 6.83 -3.51
CA LEU A 141 19.70 5.59 -3.01
C LEU A 141 20.41 4.85 -4.12
N CYS A 142 21.64 4.39 -3.85
CA CYS A 142 22.43 3.53 -4.74
C CYS A 142 23.47 2.74 -3.94
N GLY A 143 24.19 1.81 -4.59
CA GLY A 143 25.13 0.90 -3.95
C GLY A 143 24.47 -0.38 -3.42
N SER A 144 25.18 -1.10 -2.55
CA SER A 144 24.80 -2.44 -2.07
C SER A 144 24.45 -2.51 -0.59
N LYS A 145 24.38 -1.37 0.10
CA LYS A 145 23.93 -1.31 1.50
C LYS A 145 22.41 -1.21 1.49
N VAL A 146 21.75 -2.14 2.19
CA VAL A 146 20.30 -2.06 2.42
C VAL A 146 19.96 -0.74 3.14
N PRO A 147 19.15 0.15 2.53
CA PRO A 147 18.77 1.43 3.13
C PRO A 147 17.86 1.26 4.35
N ASP A 148 17.87 2.26 5.23
CA ASP A 148 16.89 2.34 6.31
C ASP A 148 15.47 2.55 5.73
N PRO A 149 14.42 2.09 6.41
CA PRO A 149 13.05 2.26 5.93
C PRO A 149 12.71 3.74 5.73
N LEU A 150 12.05 4.04 4.62
CA LEU A 150 11.57 5.38 4.31
C LEU A 150 10.10 5.51 4.68
N VAL A 151 9.72 6.60 5.32
CA VAL A 151 8.33 6.88 5.72
C VAL A 151 7.95 8.27 5.22
N SER A 152 6.86 8.38 4.47
CA SER A 152 6.32 9.65 4.01
C SER A 152 5.70 10.46 5.16
N THR A 153 5.53 11.76 5.00
CA THR A 153 4.81 12.60 5.97
C THR A 153 3.29 12.54 5.76
N GLY A 154 2.85 12.37 4.51
CA GLY A 154 1.45 12.24 4.11
C GLY A 154 1.11 10.86 3.56
N ASN A 155 -0.08 10.73 2.97
CA ASN A 155 -0.61 9.45 2.46
C ASN A 155 -0.15 9.11 1.04
N LYS A 156 0.88 9.78 0.52
CA LYS A 156 1.41 9.55 -0.81
C LYS A 156 2.92 9.49 -0.78
N MET A 157 3.47 8.59 -1.59
CA MET A 157 4.89 8.52 -1.87
C MET A 157 5.07 8.18 -3.34
N TYR A 158 5.98 8.88 -4.00
CA TYR A 158 6.36 8.63 -5.37
C TYR A 158 7.78 8.08 -5.41
N LEU A 159 7.98 6.92 -6.04
CA LEU A 159 9.30 6.33 -6.23
C LEU A 159 9.68 6.40 -7.71
N ARG A 160 10.95 6.68 -7.98
CA ARG A 160 11.52 6.71 -9.33
C ARG A 160 12.86 5.98 -9.37
N PHE A 161 12.93 4.89 -10.11
CA PHE A 161 14.17 4.19 -10.40
C PHE A 161 14.66 4.56 -11.79
N ILE A 162 15.93 4.95 -11.90
CA ILE A 162 16.59 5.30 -13.16
C ILE A 162 17.85 4.44 -13.30
N SER A 163 18.06 3.88 -14.50
CA SER A 163 19.31 3.23 -14.90
C SER A 163 19.94 3.86 -16.15
N ASP A 164 21.26 3.87 -16.20
CA ASP A 164 22.07 4.43 -17.27
C ASP A 164 22.42 3.37 -18.33
N ALA A 165 23.40 3.64 -19.20
CA ALA A 165 23.78 2.74 -20.28
C ALA A 165 24.49 1.45 -19.84
N SER A 166 25.02 1.35 -18.62
CA SER A 166 25.98 0.30 -18.22
C SER A 166 25.89 -0.08 -16.74
N VAL A 167 26.66 -1.10 -16.33
CA VAL A 167 26.83 -1.51 -14.92
C VAL A 167 25.54 -1.90 -14.18
N GLN A 168 24.71 -2.71 -14.82
CA GLN A 168 23.50 -3.23 -14.18
C GLN A 168 23.82 -4.23 -13.06
N ARG A 169 23.12 -4.07 -11.94
CA ARG A 169 23.12 -4.93 -10.75
C ARG A 169 21.77 -5.63 -10.59
N LYS A 170 21.58 -6.41 -9.53
CA LYS A 170 20.31 -7.11 -9.27
C LYS A 170 19.14 -6.15 -9.06
N GLY A 171 19.41 -4.94 -8.57
CA GLY A 171 18.40 -3.94 -8.26
C GLY A 171 17.88 -4.08 -6.85
N PHE A 172 16.58 -3.95 -6.65
CA PHE A 172 16.00 -3.95 -5.31
C PHE A 172 14.72 -4.77 -5.24
N GLN A 173 14.43 -5.27 -4.03
CA GLN A 173 13.11 -5.71 -3.62
C GLN A 173 12.79 -5.03 -2.29
N ALA A 174 11.62 -4.42 -2.23
CA ALA A 174 11.13 -3.73 -1.05
C ALA A 174 9.67 -4.08 -0.80
N THR A 175 9.25 -3.96 0.45
CA THR A 175 7.84 -4.03 0.84
C THR A 175 7.32 -2.63 1.06
N HIS A 176 6.12 -2.35 0.55
CA HIS A 176 5.38 -1.15 0.92
C HIS A 176 4.31 -1.52 1.96
N SER A 177 4.09 -0.64 2.93
CA SER A 177 3.02 -0.76 3.92
C SER A 177 2.43 0.60 4.24
N THR A 178 1.17 0.60 4.65
CA THR A 178 0.50 1.76 5.23
C THR A 178 0.77 1.78 6.72
N GLU A 179 1.39 2.86 7.21
CA GLU A 179 1.61 3.11 8.64
C GLU A 179 0.60 4.14 9.14
N CYS A 180 0.06 3.95 10.33
CA CYS A 180 -0.85 4.94 10.90
C CYS A 180 -0.10 6.13 11.51
N GLY A 181 -0.88 7.14 11.91
CA GLY A 181 -0.38 8.40 12.43
C GLY A 181 0.24 9.30 11.35
N GLY A 182 0.61 10.50 11.76
CA GLY A 182 1.25 11.49 10.89
C GLY A 182 0.82 12.92 11.18
N ARG A 183 1.30 13.85 10.34
CA ARG A 183 0.94 15.27 10.42
C ARG A 183 -0.09 15.59 9.35
N LEU A 184 -1.26 16.04 9.76
CA LEU A 184 -2.39 16.33 8.89
C LEU A 184 -2.63 17.84 8.86
N LYS A 185 -2.91 18.37 7.67
CA LYS A 185 -3.31 19.78 7.52
C LYS A 185 -4.81 19.89 7.38
N ALA A 186 -5.46 20.55 8.34
CA ALA A 186 -6.86 20.94 8.23
C ALA A 186 -7.01 22.09 7.23
N GLU A 187 -8.05 22.00 6.41
CA GLU A 187 -8.40 23.00 5.40
C GLU A 187 -9.89 23.30 5.47
N THR A 188 -10.33 24.38 4.84
CA THR A 188 -11.76 24.74 4.76
C THR A 188 -12.56 23.67 4.02
N LYS A 189 -11.91 22.92 3.13
CA LYS A 189 -12.47 21.73 2.51
C LYS A 189 -12.37 20.54 3.47
N GLN A 190 -13.49 19.89 3.69
CA GLN A 190 -13.58 18.70 4.53
C GLN A 190 -12.65 17.57 4.07
N LYS A 191 -11.90 17.02 5.02
CA LYS A 191 -11.01 15.86 4.86
C LYS A 191 -11.51 14.70 5.71
N ASN A 192 -11.04 13.49 5.37
CA ASN A 192 -11.36 12.26 6.10
C ASN A 192 -10.12 11.71 6.80
N LEU A 193 -10.34 11.14 7.97
CA LEU A 193 -9.38 10.36 8.75
C LEU A 193 -10.05 9.05 9.16
N TYR A 194 -9.31 7.95 9.06
CA TYR A 194 -9.79 6.62 9.40
C TYR A 194 -8.90 6.01 10.48
N SER A 195 -9.49 5.19 11.33
CA SER A 195 -8.77 4.45 12.39
C SER A 195 -7.66 3.53 11.87
N HIS A 196 -7.86 2.96 10.67
CA HIS A 196 -6.95 2.00 10.08
C HIS A 196 -7.06 2.00 8.56
N SER A 197 -6.07 1.41 7.88
CA SER A 197 -5.94 1.49 6.42
C SER A 197 -6.98 0.68 5.64
N GLN A 198 -7.60 -0.33 6.25
CA GLN A 198 -8.61 -1.21 5.64
C GLN A 198 -10.02 -0.95 6.17
N PHE A 199 -10.28 0.29 6.60
CA PHE A 199 -11.56 0.68 7.16
C PHE A 199 -12.72 0.38 6.20
N GLY A 200 -13.70 -0.38 6.68
CA GLY A 200 -14.86 -0.82 5.91
C GLY A 200 -14.79 -2.26 5.41
N ASP A 201 -13.57 -2.78 5.19
CA ASP A 201 -13.34 -4.18 4.81
C ASP A 201 -13.06 -5.06 6.04
N ASN A 202 -12.38 -4.50 7.04
CA ASN A 202 -11.99 -5.18 8.27
C ASN A 202 -12.25 -4.32 9.52
N ASN A 203 -12.07 -4.95 10.68
CA ASN A 203 -11.95 -4.26 11.96
C ASN A 203 -10.53 -3.69 12.13
N TYR A 204 -10.35 -2.73 13.05
CA TYR A 204 -9.02 -2.19 13.31
C TYR A 204 -8.06 -3.26 13.83
N PRO A 205 -6.75 -3.19 13.50
CA PRO A 205 -5.78 -4.11 14.05
C PRO A 205 -5.62 -3.90 15.57
N GLY A 206 -5.37 -5.00 16.30
CA GLY A 206 -4.95 -4.92 17.69
C GLY A 206 -3.52 -4.36 17.82
N HIS A 207 -3.10 -4.05 19.05
CA HIS A 207 -1.77 -3.49 19.37
C HIS A 207 -1.40 -2.24 18.57
N THR A 208 -2.37 -1.42 18.24
CA THR A 208 -2.16 -0.26 17.39
C THR A 208 -2.07 0.99 18.24
N ASP A 209 -1.01 1.77 18.06
CA ASP A 209 -0.78 3.01 18.78
C ASP A 209 -0.47 4.11 17.78
N CYS A 210 -1.47 4.92 17.46
CA CYS A 210 -1.44 5.89 16.37
C CYS A 210 -1.63 7.31 16.88
N GLU A 211 -0.73 8.21 16.48
CA GLU A 211 -0.85 9.64 16.76
C GLU A 211 -0.99 10.45 15.48
N TRP A 212 -2.06 11.24 15.39
CA TRP A 212 -2.28 12.21 14.33
C TRP A 212 -2.26 13.61 14.90
N LEU A 213 -1.29 14.42 14.47
CA LEU A 213 -1.25 15.84 14.75
C LEU A 213 -1.96 16.59 13.62
N ILE A 214 -3.13 17.14 13.91
CA ILE A 214 -3.89 17.96 12.97
C ILE A 214 -3.54 19.43 13.23
N THR A 215 -3.12 20.14 12.18
CA THR A 215 -2.78 21.57 12.25
C THR A 215 -3.62 22.37 11.27
N ALA A 216 -4.13 23.52 11.69
CA ALA A 216 -4.81 24.51 10.87
C ALA A 216 -3.91 25.74 10.62
N GLU A 217 -4.35 26.65 9.77
CA GLU A 217 -3.66 27.93 9.60
C GLU A 217 -3.88 28.84 10.81
N LYS A 218 -2.91 29.70 11.13
CA LYS A 218 -3.02 30.62 12.26
C LYS A 218 -4.30 31.46 12.15
N GLY A 219 -5.08 31.50 13.24
CA GLY A 219 -6.39 32.18 13.27
C GLY A 219 -7.57 31.28 12.90
N TYR A 220 -7.34 29.98 12.68
CA TYR A 220 -8.35 28.96 12.49
C TYR A 220 -8.26 27.89 13.59
N GLY A 221 -9.41 27.36 13.99
CA GLY A 221 -9.54 26.13 14.76
C GLY A 221 -9.81 24.93 13.87
N ILE A 222 -9.87 23.77 14.50
CA ILE A 222 -10.15 22.47 13.88
C ILE A 222 -11.50 22.01 14.39
N GLU A 223 -12.38 21.70 13.46
CA GLU A 223 -13.68 21.09 13.72
C GLU A 223 -13.61 19.61 13.34
N LEU A 224 -14.02 18.73 14.25
CA LEU A 224 -14.05 17.29 14.08
C LEU A 224 -15.47 16.74 14.25
N THR A 225 -15.84 15.82 13.36
CA THR A 225 -17.11 15.09 13.46
C THR A 225 -16.90 13.60 13.22
N PHE A 226 -17.38 12.76 14.13
CA PHE A 226 -17.40 11.32 13.94
C PHE A 226 -18.56 10.92 13.02
N THR A 227 -18.24 10.33 11.87
CA THR A 227 -19.22 9.73 10.97
C THR A 227 -19.51 8.28 11.37
N THR A 228 -18.51 7.59 11.90
CA THR A 228 -18.63 6.25 12.49
C THR A 228 -17.71 6.20 13.69
N PHE A 229 -18.17 5.56 14.76
CA PHE A 229 -17.39 5.32 15.97
C PHE A 229 -17.86 4.04 16.65
N GLU A 230 -17.06 3.00 16.50
CA GLU A 230 -17.27 1.69 17.10
C GLU A 230 -15.91 1.18 17.58
N VAL A 231 -15.58 1.53 18.82
CA VAL A 231 -14.39 1.08 19.54
C VAL A 231 -14.84 0.13 20.65
N GLU A 232 -13.96 -0.74 21.14
CA GLU A 232 -14.29 -1.62 22.27
C GLU A 232 -14.93 -0.82 23.42
N GLU A 233 -15.96 -1.39 24.04
CA GLU A 233 -16.70 -0.71 25.11
C GLU A 233 -16.24 -1.24 26.46
N GLU A 234 -15.81 -0.34 27.34
CA GLU A 234 -15.36 -0.63 28.70
C GLU A 234 -15.73 0.56 29.59
N ALA A 235 -15.96 0.33 30.89
CA ALA A 235 -16.49 1.33 31.81
C ALA A 235 -15.58 2.56 31.97
N ASP A 236 -14.27 2.38 31.92
CA ASP A 236 -13.23 3.41 32.05
C ASP A 236 -12.45 3.66 30.75
N CYS A 237 -12.86 3.04 29.64
CA CYS A 237 -12.12 3.02 28.37
C CYS A 237 -10.65 2.61 28.54
N GLY A 238 -10.43 1.53 29.30
CA GLY A 238 -9.08 1.03 29.63
C GLY A 238 -8.41 0.16 28.58
N TYR A 239 -9.18 -0.47 27.69
CA TYR A 239 -8.68 -1.34 26.62
C TYR A 239 -8.41 -0.52 25.36
N ASP A 240 -9.40 -0.40 24.47
CA ASP A 240 -9.29 0.44 23.29
C ASP A 240 -9.89 1.83 23.49
N TYR A 241 -9.21 2.87 23.02
CA TYR A 241 -9.69 4.24 23.18
C TYR A 241 -9.13 5.20 22.15
N ILE A 242 -9.86 6.30 21.96
CA ILE A 242 -9.35 7.52 21.33
C ILE A 242 -9.21 8.61 22.39
N GLU A 243 -8.08 9.29 22.41
CA GLU A 243 -7.84 10.50 23.20
C GLU A 243 -7.64 11.70 22.28
N LEU A 244 -8.21 12.83 22.69
CA LEU A 244 -8.07 14.11 21.99
C LEU A 244 -7.41 15.11 22.91
N PHE A 245 -6.43 15.85 22.41
CA PHE A 245 -5.71 16.88 23.16
C PHE A 245 -5.69 18.20 22.39
N ASN A 246 -5.93 19.30 23.11
CA ASN A 246 -5.85 20.66 22.58
C ASN A 246 -4.39 21.15 22.53
N GLY A 247 -3.56 20.54 21.69
CA GLY A 247 -2.16 20.93 21.52
C GLY A 247 -1.34 20.02 20.63
N TYR A 248 -0.02 20.10 20.79
CA TYR A 248 0.95 19.39 19.95
C TYR A 248 1.28 17.97 20.40
N ASP A 249 1.10 17.70 21.69
CA ASP A 249 1.50 16.46 22.34
C ASP A 249 0.53 16.13 23.49
N SER A 250 0.71 14.95 24.10
CA SER A 250 -0.12 14.45 25.20
C SER A 250 0.06 15.19 26.54
N SER A 251 0.98 16.16 26.63
CA SER A 251 1.09 17.05 27.80
C SER A 251 0.05 18.19 27.78
N ALA A 252 -0.58 18.43 26.62
CA ALA A 252 -1.62 19.43 26.46
C ALA A 252 -2.92 19.04 27.18
N GLN A 253 -3.90 19.97 27.22
CA GLN A 253 -5.19 19.70 27.85
C GLN A 253 -5.92 18.57 27.10
N ARG A 254 -6.12 17.44 27.79
CA ARG A 254 -6.97 16.35 27.29
C ARG A 254 -8.43 16.81 27.25
N MET A 255 -9.02 16.76 26.07
CA MET A 255 -10.43 17.08 25.81
C MET A 255 -11.33 15.94 26.27
N GLY A 256 -10.88 14.70 26.05
CA GLY A 256 -11.61 13.51 26.46
C GLY A 256 -10.90 12.23 26.03
N ARG A 257 -11.34 11.13 26.64
CA ARG A 257 -11.06 9.76 26.24
C ARG A 257 -12.40 9.12 25.88
N PHE A 258 -12.47 8.47 24.73
CA PHE A 258 -13.73 7.93 24.20
C PHE A 258 -13.54 6.48 23.77
N CYS A 259 -14.54 5.64 24.01
CA CYS A 259 -14.63 4.25 23.58
C CYS A 259 -16.11 3.83 23.46
N GLY A 260 -16.37 2.59 23.04
CA GLY A 260 -17.73 2.09 22.83
C GLY A 260 -18.34 2.43 21.46
N SER A 261 -19.67 2.29 21.37
CA SER A 261 -20.41 2.47 20.12
C SER A 261 -21.32 3.70 20.19
N GLY A 262 -21.10 4.65 19.26
CA GLY A 262 -21.89 5.86 19.13
C GLY A 262 -21.28 7.05 19.87
N VAL A 263 -20.62 7.94 19.13
CA VAL A 263 -20.31 9.28 19.63
C VAL A 263 -21.61 10.06 19.64
N THR A 264 -21.96 10.63 20.79
CA THR A 264 -22.98 11.67 20.90
C THR A 264 -22.69 12.72 19.83
N ARG A 265 -23.73 13.23 19.16
CA ARG A 265 -23.65 14.12 17.97
C ARG A 265 -23.01 15.49 18.22
N GLU A 266 -22.01 15.58 19.08
CA GLU A 266 -21.29 16.78 19.44
C GLU A 266 -20.12 16.96 18.49
N GLU A 267 -20.13 18.08 17.77
CA GLU A 267 -18.99 18.56 17.02
C GLU A 267 -17.89 18.95 18.00
N ILE A 268 -16.67 18.46 17.76
CA ILE A 268 -15.52 18.75 18.62
C ILE A 268 -14.72 19.87 18.00
N TYR A 269 -14.53 20.95 18.75
CA TYR A 269 -13.79 22.13 18.33
C TYR A 269 -12.48 22.25 19.12
N SER A 270 -11.36 22.41 18.41
CA SER A 270 -10.09 22.71 19.05
C SER A 270 -10.07 24.14 19.59
N ALA A 271 -9.38 24.35 20.71
CA ALA A 271 -9.19 25.68 21.29
C ALA A 271 -8.17 26.54 20.51
N GLY A 272 -7.27 25.88 19.79
CA GLY A 272 -6.19 26.49 19.01
C GLY A 272 -6.12 25.95 17.59
N ASP A 273 -5.02 26.25 16.90
CA ASP A 273 -4.72 25.79 15.54
C ASP A 273 -4.16 24.37 15.49
N THR A 274 -4.14 23.66 16.63
CA THR A 274 -3.61 22.31 16.75
C THR A 274 -4.50 21.41 17.58
N LEU A 275 -4.54 20.14 17.16
CA LEU A 275 -5.23 19.08 17.87
C LEU A 275 -4.46 17.77 17.65
N LEU A 276 -4.12 17.11 18.76
CA LEU A 276 -3.55 15.77 18.73
C LEU A 276 -4.66 14.74 18.95
N LEU A 277 -4.69 13.73 18.11
CA LEU A 277 -5.54 12.57 18.22
C LEU A 277 -4.66 11.34 18.45
N HIS A 278 -4.88 10.63 19.55
CA HIS A 278 -4.19 9.38 19.88
C HIS A 278 -5.22 8.25 19.87
N PHE A 279 -4.97 7.20 19.09
CA PHE A 279 -5.76 5.98 19.10
C PHE A 279 -4.89 4.84 19.61
N HIS A 280 -5.43 4.12 20.58
CA HIS A 280 -4.81 2.95 21.18
C HIS A 280 -5.74 1.74 21.06
N SER A 281 -5.19 0.59 20.68
CA SER A 281 -5.86 -0.70 20.78
C SER A 281 -4.99 -1.76 21.46
N ASP A 282 -5.63 -2.64 22.20
CA ASP A 282 -5.01 -3.82 22.80
C ASP A 282 -5.05 -5.05 21.86
N ASP A 283 -4.67 -6.20 22.38
CA ASP A 283 -4.47 -7.45 21.63
C ASP A 283 -5.80 -8.14 21.29
N THR A 284 -6.92 -7.68 21.87
CA THR A 284 -8.22 -8.34 21.88
C THR A 284 -9.33 -7.42 21.38
N ILE A 285 -10.47 -8.03 21.05
CA ILE A 285 -11.75 -7.36 20.74
C ILE A 285 -11.63 -6.11 19.83
N SER A 286 -11.18 -6.32 18.60
CA SER A 286 -11.30 -5.28 17.57
C SER A 286 -12.75 -5.08 17.09
N LYS A 287 -13.16 -3.82 16.89
CA LYS A 287 -14.42 -3.44 16.23
C LYS A 287 -14.15 -2.68 14.91
N LYS A 288 -15.18 -2.12 14.29
CA LYS A 288 -15.08 -1.38 13.02
C LYS A 288 -14.18 -0.15 13.10
N GLY A 289 -14.01 0.44 14.28
CA GLY A 289 -13.19 1.62 14.52
C GLY A 289 -13.92 2.91 14.21
N PHE A 290 -13.17 3.93 13.81
CA PHE A 290 -13.73 5.26 13.55
C PHE A 290 -13.42 5.80 12.16
N HIS A 291 -14.35 6.65 11.69
CA HIS A 291 -14.21 7.52 10.54
C HIS A 291 -14.55 8.95 10.98
N ILE A 292 -13.55 9.82 10.93
CA ILE A 292 -13.64 11.22 11.31
C ILE A 292 -13.61 12.09 10.06
N ARG A 293 -14.46 13.11 10.06
CA ARG A 293 -14.40 14.24 9.13
C ARG A 293 -13.82 15.44 9.87
N TYR A 294 -12.94 16.18 9.20
CA TYR A 294 -12.32 17.36 9.80
C TYR A 294 -12.17 18.52 8.81
N THR A 295 -12.30 19.73 9.34
CA THR A 295 -12.25 21.01 8.63
C THR A 295 -11.51 22.04 9.47
N SER A 296 -10.90 23.03 8.81
CA SER A 296 -10.44 24.24 9.49
C SER A 296 -11.55 25.29 9.48
N THR A 297 -11.92 25.79 10.65
CA THR A 297 -12.92 26.86 10.80
C THR A 297 -12.22 28.12 11.29
N LYS A 298 -12.54 29.27 10.70
CA LYS A 298 -11.97 30.53 11.20
C LYS A 298 -12.47 30.72 12.63
N PHE A 299 -11.62 31.16 13.55
CA PHE A 299 -12.11 31.65 14.84
C PHE A 299 -13.01 32.87 14.55
N GLN A 300 -14.31 32.64 14.35
CA GLN A 300 -15.28 33.72 14.45
C GLN A 300 -15.39 34.09 15.93
N GLU A 301 -15.70 35.36 16.20
CA GLU A 301 -15.96 35.92 17.52
C GLU A 301 -16.90 35.04 18.37
N ALA A 302 -16.38 34.00 19.03
CA ALA A 302 -17.11 33.12 19.94
C ALA A 302 -17.50 33.83 21.26
N LEU A 303 -17.62 35.16 21.21
CA LEU A 303 -18.03 36.06 22.27
C LEU A 303 -19.28 36.88 21.91
N HIS A 304 -19.93 36.67 20.76
CA HIS A 304 -21.12 37.44 20.38
C HIS A 304 -22.36 36.65 19.97
N ASN A 305 -22.65 35.54 20.65
CA ASN A 305 -24.02 34.99 20.71
C ASN A 305 -24.40 34.40 22.08
N THR A 306 -23.88 35.01 23.15
CA THR A 306 -24.50 34.94 24.49
C THR A 306 -24.98 36.34 24.87
N LYS A 307 -26.20 36.67 24.43
CA LYS A 307 -27.06 37.69 25.04
C LYS A 307 -28.46 37.14 25.16
#